data_AF-A0A958A6C0-F1
#
_entry.id   AF-A0A958A6C0-F1
#
_cell.length_a   1.000
_cell.length_b   1.000
_cell.length_c   1.000
_cell.angle_alpha   90.00
_cell.angle_beta   90.00
_cell.angle_gamma   90.00
#
_symmetry.space_group_name_H-M   'P 1'
#
loop_
_entity.id
_entity.type
_entity.pdbx_description
1 polymer ?
#
loop_
_entity_poly.entity_id
_entity_poly.type
_entity_poly.pdbx_seq_one_letter_code
_entity_poly.pdbx_strand_id
1 'polypeptide(L)'
;SVDNDKAKALDGARWLLTQYIAQQPHITKASNTPKETVQQIQSILGWPATKEQIKEAMKLVPDELVQHITASGTPEEVKAKVRQYVANGCTCPILYPLGDPYLMIEVFSDGYGE
;
A
#
# COMPACT_ATOMS: atom_id res chain seq x y z
N SER A 1 1.31 4.16 -3.65
CA SER A 1 2.04 3.96 -4.92
C SER A 1 1.34 4.75 -6.01
N VAL A 2 2.06 5.31 -6.98
CA VAL A 2 1.47 6.06 -8.10
C VAL A 2 1.83 5.34 -9.39
N ASP A 3 0.84 5.08 -10.24
CA ASP A 3 1.01 4.56 -11.60
C ASP A 3 -0.19 5.02 -12.44
N ASN A 4 -0.01 5.16 -13.75
CA ASN A 4 -1.12 5.46 -14.67
C ASN A 4 -2.09 4.27 -14.81
N ASP A 5 -1.63 3.07 -14.46
CA ASP A 5 -2.44 1.86 -14.32
C ASP A 5 -2.69 1.55 -12.83
N LYS A 6 -3.95 1.69 -12.40
CA LYS A 6 -4.37 1.43 -11.03
C LYS A 6 -3.96 0.04 -10.53
N ALA A 7 -4.04 -1.00 -11.36
CA ALA A 7 -3.71 -2.35 -10.94
C ALA A 7 -2.21 -2.46 -10.59
N LYS A 8 -1.35 -1.84 -11.39
CA LYS A 8 0.10 -1.78 -11.12
C LYS A 8 0.42 -0.98 -9.87
N ALA A 9 -0.25 0.16 -9.65
CA ALA A 9 -0.09 0.93 -8.43
C ALA A 9 -0.42 0.08 -7.18
N LEU A 10 -1.52 -0.67 -7.25
CA LEU A 10 -1.94 -1.56 -6.17
C LEU A 10 -0.95 -2.71 -5.96
N ASP A 11 -0.47 -3.36 -7.03
CA ASP A 11 0.53 -4.43 -6.94
C ASP A 11 1.85 -3.95 -6.33
N GLY A 12 2.32 -2.76 -6.70
CA GLY A 12 3.52 -2.17 -6.11
C GLY A 12 3.40 -1.97 -4.59
N ALA A 13 2.24 -1.48 -4.13
CA ALA A 13 1.98 -1.33 -2.70
C ALA A 13 1.78 -2.67 -1.98
N ARG A 14 1.08 -3.62 -2.62
CA ARG A 14 0.78 -4.95 -2.11
C ARG A 14 2.04 -5.74 -1.79
N TRP A 15 3.10 -5.57 -2.59
CA TRP A 15 4.39 -6.21 -2.35
C TRP A 15 4.96 -5.90 -0.96
N LEU A 16 4.97 -4.63 -0.58
CA LEU A 16 5.47 -4.21 0.73
C LEU A 16 4.49 -4.60 1.84
N LEU A 17 3.20 -4.32 1.64
CA LEU A 17 2.18 -4.62 2.63
C LEU A 17 2.13 -6.09 3.04
N THR A 18 2.31 -7.00 2.09
CA THR A 18 2.33 -8.46 2.35
C THR A 18 3.39 -8.82 3.39
N GLN A 19 4.57 -8.20 3.30
CA GLN A 19 5.65 -8.41 4.27
C GLN A 19 5.31 -7.80 5.64
N TYR A 20 4.75 -6.60 5.66
CA TYR A 20 4.36 -5.90 6.89
C TYR A 20 3.21 -6.61 7.62
N ILE A 21 2.20 -7.09 6.90
CA ILE A 21 1.06 -7.84 7.46
C ILE A 21 1.52 -9.09 8.20
N ALA A 22 2.50 -9.81 7.65
CA ALA A 22 3.05 -11.01 8.31
C ALA A 22 3.85 -10.69 9.57
N GLN A 23 4.58 -9.57 9.58
CA GLN A 23 5.58 -9.27 10.61
C GLN A 23 5.05 -8.35 11.72
N GLN A 24 4.07 -7.50 11.43
CA GLN A 24 3.64 -6.41 12.31
C GLN A 24 2.18 -6.61 12.77
N PRO A 25 1.94 -7.20 13.96
CA PRO A 25 0.59 -7.51 14.44
C PRO A 25 -0.27 -6.27 14.73
N HIS A 26 0.34 -5.10 14.86
CA HIS A 26 -0.40 -3.85 15.05
C HIS A 26 -1.02 -3.34 13.75
N ILE A 27 -0.40 -3.58 12.59
CA ILE A 27 -0.93 -3.18 11.28
C ILE A 27 -2.19 -3.98 10.97
N THR A 28 -2.16 -5.30 11.20
CA THR A 28 -3.30 -6.18 10.98
C THR A 28 -4.48 -5.83 11.88
N LYS A 29 -4.23 -5.50 13.15
CA LYS A 29 -5.28 -5.05 14.07
C LYS A 29 -5.90 -3.72 13.65
N ALA A 30 -5.10 -2.73 13.27
CA ALA A 30 -5.60 -1.42 12.87
C ALA A 30 -6.36 -1.46 11.53
N SER A 31 -5.95 -2.36 10.63
CA SER A 31 -6.54 -2.50 9.29
C SER A 31 -7.73 -3.45 9.23
N ASN A 32 -8.18 -3.97 10.39
CA ASN A 32 -9.24 -4.99 10.49
C ASN A 32 -9.00 -6.20 9.56
N THR A 33 -7.75 -6.58 9.35
CA THR A 33 -7.41 -7.71 8.49
C THR A 33 -7.89 -9.02 9.13
N PRO A 34 -8.59 -9.91 8.39
CA PRO A 34 -9.02 -11.19 8.93
C PRO A 34 -7.83 -12.00 9.43
N LYS A 35 -7.96 -12.58 10.63
CA LYS A 35 -6.88 -13.40 11.23
C LYS A 35 -6.46 -14.56 10.34
N GLU A 36 -7.43 -15.16 9.64
CA GLU A 36 -7.18 -16.25 8.69
C GLU A 36 -6.25 -15.81 7.55
N THR A 37 -6.50 -14.64 6.94
CA THR A 37 -5.63 -14.07 5.91
C THR A 37 -4.20 -13.89 6.41
N VAL A 38 -4.03 -13.39 7.64
CA VAL A 38 -2.70 -13.22 8.24
C VAL A 38 -2.00 -14.56 8.44
N GLN A 39 -2.70 -15.57 8.96
CA GLN A 39 -2.15 -16.90 9.17
C GLN A 39 -1.74 -17.57 7.85
N GLN A 40 -2.55 -17.43 6.81
CA GLN A 40 -2.23 -17.95 5.48
C GLN A 40 -0.97 -17.27 4.90
N ILE A 41 -0.86 -15.94 5.01
CA ILE A 41 0.33 -15.21 4.59
C ILE A 41 1.57 -15.68 5.37
N GLN A 42 1.47 -15.81 6.70
CA GLN A 42 2.57 -16.28 7.56
C GLN A 42 2.98 -17.73 7.27
N SER A 43 2.05 -18.58 6.81
CA SER A 43 2.37 -19.95 6.41
C SER A 43 3.22 -20.02 5.13
N ILE A 44 3.15 -19.00 4.28
CA ILE A 44 3.91 -18.91 3.03
C ILE A 44 5.26 -18.21 3.25
N LEU A 45 5.28 -17.15 4.05
CA LEU A 45 6.47 -16.33 4.26
C LEU A 45 7.43 -16.97 5.28
N GLY A 46 8.59 -17.40 4.80
CA GLY A 46 9.71 -17.80 5.66
C GLY A 46 10.52 -16.60 6.19
N TRP A 47 11.55 -16.87 6.99
CA TRP A 47 12.53 -15.86 7.41
C TRP A 47 13.95 -16.21 6.93
N PRO A 48 14.58 -15.38 6.07
CA PRO A 48 14.00 -14.24 5.35
C PRO A 48 13.03 -14.67 4.24
N ALA A 49 12.02 -13.84 3.95
CA ALA A 49 11.06 -14.12 2.88
C ALA A 49 11.71 -13.96 1.50
N THR A 50 11.53 -14.94 0.61
CA THR A 50 11.99 -14.85 -0.78
C THR A 50 11.04 -14.02 -1.65
N LYS A 51 11.50 -13.55 -2.81
CA LYS A 51 10.66 -12.81 -3.77
C LYS A 51 9.48 -13.65 -4.24
N GLU A 52 9.70 -14.95 -4.43
CA GLU A 52 8.69 -15.91 -4.87
C GLU A 52 7.64 -16.11 -3.79
N GLN A 53 8.06 -16.26 -2.52
CA GLN A 53 7.13 -16.34 -1.39
C GLN A 53 6.27 -15.09 -1.27
N ILE A 54 6.86 -13.90 -1.45
CA ILE A 54 6.11 -12.64 -1.44
C ILE A 54 5.07 -12.62 -2.57
N LYS A 55 5.46 -12.96 -3.81
CA LYS A 55 4.53 -13.04 -4.96
C LYS A 55 3.36 -13.98 -4.72
N GLU A 56 3.62 -15.14 -4.13
CA GLU A 56 2.56 -16.10 -3.80
C GLU A 56 1.64 -15.57 -2.70
N ALA A 57 2.20 -15.02 -1.63
CA ALA A 57 1.43 -14.46 -0.52
C ALA A 57 0.62 -13.21 -0.91
N MET A 58 1.09 -12.40 -1.84
CA MET A 58 0.37 -11.21 -2.34
C MET A 58 -1.03 -11.56 -2.86
N LYS A 59 -1.22 -12.75 -3.44
CA LYS A 59 -2.54 -13.20 -3.94
C LYS A 59 -3.62 -13.24 -2.86
N LEU A 60 -3.22 -13.30 -1.59
CA LEU A 60 -4.11 -13.31 -0.43
C LEU A 60 -4.45 -11.90 0.08
N VAL A 61 -3.82 -10.85 -0.46
CA VAL A 61 -3.99 -9.45 -0.02
C VAL A 61 -4.95 -8.73 -0.98
N PRO A 62 -6.22 -8.52 -0.58
CA PRO A 62 -7.21 -7.89 -1.45
C PRO A 62 -6.92 -6.40 -1.65
N ASP A 63 -7.39 -5.86 -2.79
CA ASP A 63 -7.25 -4.45 -3.16
C ASP A 63 -7.79 -3.50 -2.09
N GLU A 64 -8.91 -3.86 -1.46
CA GLU A 64 -9.52 -3.07 -0.39
C GLU A 64 -8.58 -2.89 0.80
N LEU A 65 -7.84 -3.95 1.18
CA LEU A 65 -6.86 -3.86 2.26
C LEU A 65 -5.70 -2.95 1.87
N VAL A 66 -5.25 -3.00 0.61
CA VAL A 66 -4.21 -2.09 0.09
C VAL A 66 -4.69 -0.64 0.14
N GLN A 67 -5.92 -0.37 -0.30
CA GLN A 67 -6.55 0.96 -0.31
C GLN A 67 -6.86 1.50 1.09
N HIS A 68 -7.07 0.61 2.07
CA HIS A 68 -7.30 1.00 3.46
C HIS A 68 -6.02 1.49 4.13
N ILE A 69 -4.88 0.89 3.80
CA ILE A 69 -3.60 1.18 4.45
C ILE A 69 -2.77 2.22 3.68
N THR A 70 -2.94 2.30 2.35
CA THR A 70 -2.08 3.12 1.49
C THR A 70 -2.89 4.04 0.60
N ALA A 71 -2.30 5.18 0.23
CA ALA A 71 -2.73 5.93 -0.94
C ALA A 71 -2.07 5.33 -2.19
N SER A 72 -2.82 4.51 -2.92
CA SER A 72 -2.33 3.82 -4.12
C SER A 72 -3.36 3.83 -5.26
N GLY A 73 -2.95 4.21 -6.46
CA GLY A 73 -3.84 4.32 -7.62
C GLY A 73 -3.28 5.24 -8.69
N THR A 74 -4.17 5.80 -9.51
CA THR A 74 -3.82 6.84 -10.50
C THR A 74 -3.38 8.13 -9.81
N PRO A 75 -2.69 9.05 -10.52
CA PRO A 75 -2.33 10.36 -9.97
C PRO A 75 -3.50 11.08 -9.28
N GLU A 76 -4.67 11.10 -9.89
CA GLU A 76 -5.88 11.74 -9.38
C GLU A 76 -6.41 11.03 -8.13
N GLU A 77 -6.46 9.70 -8.13
CA GLU A 77 -6.91 8.90 -6.98
C GLU A 77 -6.00 9.10 -5.77
N VAL A 78 -4.68 9.12 -5.99
CA VAL A 78 -3.70 9.28 -4.91
C VAL A 78 -3.73 10.71 -4.36
N LYS A 79 -3.82 11.74 -5.22
CA LYS A 79 -4.03 13.13 -4.76
C LYS A 79 -5.32 13.26 -3.95
N ALA A 80 -6.43 12.69 -4.41
CA ALA A 80 -7.71 12.69 -3.70
C ALA A 80 -7.60 12.02 -2.33
N LYS A 81 -6.89 10.90 -2.23
CA LYS A 81 -6.64 10.20 -0.96
C LYS A 81 -5.77 11.02 -0.01
N VAL A 82 -4.73 11.68 -0.52
CA VAL A 82 -3.90 12.59 0.30
C VAL A 82 -4.73 13.77 0.82
N ARG A 83 -5.58 14.37 -0.02
CA ARG A 83 -6.54 15.40 0.43
C ARG A 83 -7.47 14.88 1.52
N GLN A 84 -7.96 13.65 1.42
CA GLN A 84 -8.76 13.02 2.48
C GLN A 84 -7.98 12.93 3.79
N TYR A 85 -6.70 12.54 3.77
CA TYR A 85 -5.86 12.49 4.98
C TYR A 85 -5.68 13.87 5.61
N VAL A 86 -5.44 14.89 4.78
CA VAL A 86 -5.30 16.28 5.24
C VAL A 86 -6.60 16.81 5.83
N ALA A 87 -7.74 16.55 5.19
CA ALA A 87 -9.06 16.90 5.72
C ALA A 87 -9.35 16.22 7.07
N ASN A 88 -8.78 15.03 7.30
CA ASN A 88 -8.88 14.29 8.56
C ASN A 88 -7.80 14.69 9.60
N GLY A 89 -7.04 15.76 9.36
CA GLY A 89 -6.10 16.33 10.34
C GLY A 89 -4.62 16.01 10.09
N CYS A 90 -4.26 15.37 8.97
CA CYS A 90 -2.85 15.24 8.58
C CYS A 90 -2.28 16.62 8.20
N THR A 91 -1.19 17.04 8.83
CA THR A 91 -0.56 18.35 8.57
C THR A 91 0.67 18.28 7.66
N CYS A 92 1.29 17.10 7.55
CA CYS A 92 2.49 16.90 6.75
C CYS A 92 2.50 15.47 6.16
N PRO A 93 1.89 15.27 4.98
CA PRO A 93 1.92 13.97 4.31
C PRO A 93 3.34 13.62 3.87
N ILE A 94 3.85 12.45 4.29
CA ILE A 94 5.14 11.92 3.83
C ILE A 94 4.87 10.93 2.70
N LEU A 95 5.41 11.23 1.52
CA LEU A 95 5.24 10.40 0.32
C LEU A 95 6.36 9.35 0.25
N TYR A 96 6.00 8.09 0.45
CA TYR A 96 6.92 6.96 0.31
C TYR A 96 6.63 6.20 -1.00
N PRO A 97 7.50 6.29 -2.03
CA PRO A 97 7.27 5.67 -3.31
C PRO A 97 7.41 4.15 -3.24
N LEU A 98 6.34 3.44 -3.60
CA LEU A 98 6.28 1.97 -3.73
C LEU A 98 6.23 1.51 -5.19
N GLY A 99 6.42 2.44 -6.12
CA GLY A 99 6.40 2.26 -7.56
C GLY A 99 7.47 3.14 -8.19
N ASP A 100 7.14 3.90 -9.23
CA ASP A 100 8.07 4.86 -9.84
C ASP A 100 8.24 6.12 -8.95
N PRO A 101 9.44 6.36 -8.39
CA PRO A 101 9.67 7.55 -7.58
C PRO A 101 9.64 8.86 -8.38
N TYR A 102 10.01 8.85 -9.67
CA TYR A 102 10.01 10.05 -10.50
C TYR A 102 8.59 10.49 -10.82
N LEU A 103 7.72 9.53 -11.16
CA LEU A 103 6.30 9.80 -11.36
C LEU A 103 5.65 10.37 -10.09
N MET A 104 5.97 9.82 -8.90
CA MET A 104 5.46 10.37 -7.65
C MET A 104 5.90 11.82 -7.42
N ILE A 105 7.17 12.14 -7.69
CA ILE A 105 7.68 13.52 -7.58
C ILE A 105 6.97 14.44 -8.56
N GLU A 106 6.82 14.03 -9.83
CA GLU A 106 6.15 14.80 -10.87
C GLU A 106 4.69 15.08 -10.51
N VAL A 107 3.95 14.04 -10.14
CA VAL A 107 2.53 14.13 -9.76
C VAL A 107 2.32 15.09 -8.60
N PHE A 108 3.22 15.13 -7.61
CA PHE A 108 3.08 15.97 -6.42
C PHE A 108 3.89 17.28 -6.48
N SER A 109 4.49 17.61 -7.64
CA SER A 109 5.35 18.79 -7.79
C SER A 109 4.60 20.12 -7.62
N ASP A 110 3.31 20.15 -7.94
CA ASP A 110 2.36 21.24 -7.74
C ASP A 110 1.54 21.08 -6.44
N GLY A 111 1.88 20.10 -5.60
CA GLY A 111 1.16 19.74 -4.39
C GLY A 111 -0.03 18.81 -4.66
N TYR A 112 -1.05 18.91 -3.82
CA TYR A 112 -2.24 18.04 -3.85
C TYR A 112 -3.55 18.83 -3.78
N GLY A 113 -3.50 20.14 -4.08
CA GLY A 113 -4.68 20.99 -4.23
C GLY A 113 -5.61 20.54 -5.37
N GLU A 114 -6.76 21.18 -5.48
CA GLU A 114 -7.60 21.11 -6.69
C GLU A 114 -7.06 22.02 -7.79
#